data_AF-A0A2D2DQM3-F1
#
_entry.id   AF-A0A2D2DQM3-F1
#
_cell.length_a   1.000
_cell.length_b   1.000
_cell.length_c   1.000
_cell.angle_alpha   90.00
_cell.angle_beta   90.00
_cell.angle_gamma   90.00
#
_symmetry.space_group_name_H-M   'P 1'
#
loop_
_entity.id
_entity.type
_entity.pdbx_description
1 polymer ?
#
loop_
_entity_poly.entity_id
_entity_poly.type
_entity_poly.pdbx_seq_one_letter_code
_entity_poly.pdbx_strand_id
1 'polypeptide(L)'
;MGKLDYLDALRRAMAGISADTQANTLAYYEQRFIDGVAAGRTEAEVAAGLDAPTAIAMKLRASVHMHSFEQKKNPANLMRMLVSIVGLGIFNLFMVVPALVYAALLALLYAAGLAFYVAGIAITASGLAGANELVLDGPFRELILSDASSDERNTMQAKVSISQDGVRFFREHRAGNVPKEAVEAMREAGEAADTADATSEAGDEAAQDGPKKTSVIRRAEEAASVGVRITTNLEPGSRATQTVFGLGIVLAGIVIFLLCLVITKYTLTGIRRYAEMNVSLLKGN
;
A
#
# COMPACT_ATOMS: atom_id res chain seq x y z
N MET A 1 69.94 56.40 20.07
CA MET A 1 68.75 57.01 20.69
C MET A 1 69.01 57.11 22.18
N GLY A 2 68.67 58.22 22.82
CA GLY A 2 68.75 58.35 24.28
C GLY A 2 67.56 57.69 24.99
N LYS A 3 67.59 57.64 26.32
CA LYS A 3 66.51 57.06 27.15
C LYS A 3 65.14 57.69 26.84
N LEU A 4 65.07 59.02 26.80
CA LEU A 4 63.84 59.78 26.58
C LEU A 4 63.23 59.49 25.20
N ASP A 5 64.06 59.46 24.16
CA ASP A 5 63.61 59.17 22.78
C ASP A 5 63.01 57.76 22.67
N TYR A 6 63.62 56.78 23.34
CA TYR A 6 63.14 55.40 23.32
C TYR A 6 61.80 55.24 24.06
N LEU A 7 61.67 55.85 25.25
CA LEU A 7 60.43 55.79 26.04
C LEU A 7 59.28 56.51 25.33
N ASP A 8 59.54 57.64 24.68
CA ASP A 8 58.54 58.35 23.88
C ASP A 8 58.11 57.56 22.64
N ALA A 9 59.06 56.93 21.95
CA ALA A 9 58.76 56.05 20.83
C ALA A 9 57.93 54.83 21.26
N LEU A 10 58.24 54.23 22.42
CA LEU A 10 57.50 53.12 23.01
C LEU A 10 56.07 53.53 23.41
N ARG A 11 55.91 54.70 24.04
CA ARG A 11 54.60 55.25 24.39
C ARG A 11 53.73 55.48 23.15
N ARG A 12 54.29 56.05 22.08
CA ARG A 12 53.59 56.23 20.80
C ARG A 12 53.24 54.89 20.15
N ALA A 13 54.15 53.93 20.16
CA ALA A 13 53.93 52.60 19.59
C ALA A 13 52.81 51.82 20.30
N MET A 14 52.67 52.00 21.62
CA MET A 14 51.63 51.36 22.44
C MET A 14 50.28 52.08 22.47
N ALA A 15 50.08 53.12 21.64
CA ALA A 15 48.79 53.80 21.52
C ALA A 15 47.67 52.79 21.20
N GLY A 16 46.61 52.78 22.01
CA GLY A 16 45.47 51.85 21.90
C GLY A 16 45.56 50.59 22.78
N ILE A 17 46.63 50.41 23.55
CA ILE A 17 46.72 49.39 24.62
C ILE A 17 46.14 50.00 25.92
N SER A 18 45.69 49.20 26.89
CA SER A 18 45.16 49.72 28.17
C SER A 18 46.18 50.60 28.90
N ALA A 19 45.70 51.65 29.57
CA ALA A 19 46.56 52.62 30.25
C ALA A 19 47.43 51.99 31.36
N ASP A 20 46.89 50.99 32.06
CA ASP A 20 47.59 50.26 33.11
C ASP A 20 48.78 49.45 32.56
N THR A 21 48.57 48.69 31.48
CA THR A 21 49.65 47.92 30.85
C THR A 21 50.72 48.83 30.23
N GLN A 22 50.34 49.98 29.69
CA GLN A 22 51.30 50.99 29.22
C GLN A 22 52.19 51.50 30.35
N ALA A 23 51.62 51.89 31.50
CA ALA A 23 52.36 52.41 32.64
C ALA A 23 53.36 51.38 33.19
N ASN A 24 52.89 50.13 33.39
CA ASN A 24 53.73 49.03 33.87
C ASN A 24 54.89 48.71 32.90
N THR A 25 54.62 48.75 31.59
CA THR A 25 55.64 48.50 30.57
C THR A 25 56.67 49.63 30.51
N LEU A 26 56.24 50.91 30.57
CA LEU A 26 57.15 52.06 30.61
C LEU A 26 58.07 51.99 31.84
N ALA A 27 57.51 51.72 33.02
CA ALA A 27 58.28 51.63 34.26
C ALA A 27 59.35 50.52 34.20
N TYR A 28 59.02 49.36 33.60
CA TYR A 28 59.97 48.27 33.42
C TYR A 28 61.18 48.67 32.56
N TYR A 29 60.94 49.29 31.40
CA TYR A 29 62.04 49.72 30.53
C TYR A 29 62.79 50.91 31.10
N GLU A 30 62.11 51.83 31.80
CA GLU A 30 62.77 52.90 32.53
C GLU A 30 63.77 52.36 33.56
N GLN A 31 63.37 51.38 34.37
CA GLN A 31 64.27 50.72 35.31
C GLN A 31 65.45 50.07 34.60
N ARG A 32 65.22 49.42 33.46
CA ARG A 32 66.28 48.79 32.64
C ARG A 32 67.33 49.79 32.15
N PHE A 33 66.91 51.01 31.81
CA PHE A 33 67.83 52.10 31.47
C PHE A 33 68.62 52.58 32.70
N ILE A 34 67.97 52.72 33.85
CA ILE A 34 68.63 53.10 35.11
C ILE A 34 69.71 52.09 35.47
N ASP A 35 69.39 50.79 35.42
CA ASP A 35 70.33 49.71 35.75
C ASP A 35 71.50 49.65 34.74
N GLY A 36 71.23 49.90 33.46
CA GLY A 36 72.26 49.91 32.42
C GLY A 36 73.26 51.07 32.58
N VAL A 37 72.77 52.26 32.92
CA VAL A 37 73.61 53.42 33.21
C VAL A 37 74.38 53.21 34.51
N ALA A 38 73.76 52.63 35.55
CA ALA A 38 74.43 52.28 36.81
C ALA A 38 75.55 51.25 36.61
N ALA A 39 75.42 50.37 35.61
CA ALA A 39 76.45 49.41 35.19
C ALA A 39 77.56 50.01 34.30
N GLY A 40 77.57 51.34 34.10
CA GLY A 40 78.60 52.06 33.34
C GLY A 40 78.42 52.00 31.82
N ARG A 41 77.27 51.55 31.31
CA ARG A 41 76.95 51.59 29.88
C ARG A 41 76.35 52.94 29.51
N THR A 42 76.57 53.37 28.27
CA THR A 42 75.91 54.59 27.77
C THR A 42 74.44 54.31 27.47
N GLU A 43 73.57 55.32 27.57
CA GLU A 43 72.14 55.15 27.24
C GLU A 43 71.93 54.63 25.82
N ALA A 44 72.79 55.02 24.88
CA ALA A 44 72.75 54.58 23.50
C ALA A 44 73.08 53.08 23.35
N GLU A 45 74.03 52.56 24.12
CA GLU A 45 74.35 51.13 24.16
C GLU A 45 73.23 50.31 24.77
N VAL A 46 72.57 50.83 25.82
CA VAL A 46 71.41 50.17 26.43
C VAL A 46 70.26 50.11 25.43
N ALA A 47 69.98 51.21 24.72
CA ALA A 47 68.95 51.23 23.68
C ALA A 47 69.25 50.27 22.51
N ALA A 48 70.52 50.14 22.10
CA ALA A 48 70.92 49.23 21.03
C ALA A 48 70.77 47.74 21.40
N GLY A 49 70.81 47.42 22.71
CA GLY A 49 70.58 46.06 23.21
C GLY A 49 69.11 45.71 23.47
N LEU A 50 68.18 46.64 23.28
CA LEU A 50 66.74 46.44 23.46
C LEU A 50 66.03 46.17 22.12
N ASP A 51 64.90 45.47 22.20
CA ASP A 51 63.99 45.30 21.06
C ASP A 51 63.46 46.65 20.56
N ALA A 52 63.11 46.74 19.27
CA ALA A 52 62.50 47.95 18.73
C ALA A 52 61.15 48.25 19.43
N PRO A 53 60.85 49.54 19.77
CA PRO A 53 59.62 49.92 20.46
C PRO A 53 58.32 49.45 19.78
N THR A 54 58.32 49.42 18.45
CA THR A 54 57.21 48.93 17.63
C THR A 54 57.01 47.42 17.73
N ALA A 55 58.08 46.63 17.86
CA ALA A 55 58.01 45.19 18.02
C ALA A 55 57.42 44.81 19.39
N ILE A 56 57.77 45.55 20.45
CA ILE A 56 57.21 45.38 21.79
C ILE A 56 55.70 45.64 21.78
N ALA A 57 55.27 46.74 21.17
CA ALA A 57 53.84 47.07 21.04
C ALA A 57 53.07 46.01 20.22
N MET A 58 53.71 45.44 19.18
CA MET A 58 53.11 44.36 18.38
C MET A 58 52.93 43.07 19.18
N LYS A 59 53.95 42.67 19.95
CA LYS A 59 53.88 41.51 20.86
C LYS A 59 52.76 41.69 21.91
N LEU A 60 52.64 42.90 22.44
CA LEU A 60 51.65 43.24 23.46
C LEU A 60 50.22 43.28 22.89
N ARG A 61 50.04 43.72 21.64
CA ARG A 61 48.73 43.62 20.95
C ARG A 61 48.34 42.17 20.65
N ALA A 62 49.31 41.34 20.26
CA ALA A 62 49.06 39.93 19.97
C ALA A 62 48.58 39.15 21.22
N SER A 63 49.16 39.43 22.39
CA SER A 63 48.75 38.78 23.65
C SER A 63 47.36 39.21 24.11
N VAL A 64 47.01 40.51 23.98
CA VAL A 64 45.67 41.01 24.31
C VAL A 64 44.58 40.39 23.42
N HIS A 65 44.86 40.22 22.13
CA HIS A 65 43.92 39.56 21.22
C HIS A 65 43.74 38.07 21.59
N MET A 66 44.82 37.34 21.91
CA MET A 66 44.74 35.92 22.27
C MET A 66 43.90 35.68 23.54
N HIS A 67 44.11 36.46 24.60
CA HIS A 67 43.34 36.32 25.84
C HIS A 67 41.85 36.65 25.69
N SER A 68 41.51 37.53 24.75
CA SER A 68 40.11 37.86 24.41
C SER A 68 39.39 36.71 23.70
N PHE A 69 40.13 35.86 22.97
CA PHE A 69 39.59 34.67 22.31
C PHE A 69 39.43 33.48 23.26
N GLU A 70 40.31 33.32 24.26
CA GLU A 70 40.19 32.26 25.26
C GLU A 70 39.02 32.50 26.24
N GLN A 71 38.80 33.74 26.70
CA GLN A 71 37.71 34.05 27.62
C GLN A 71 36.31 33.93 26.99
N LYS A 72 36.19 33.96 25.65
CA LYS A 72 34.91 33.80 24.95
C LYS A 72 34.43 32.35 24.84
N LYS A 73 35.25 31.35 25.16
CA LYS A 73 34.79 29.96 25.32
C LYS A 73 34.23 29.75 26.72
N ASN A 74 33.11 30.41 27.04
CA ASN A 74 32.40 30.17 28.29
C ASN A 74 31.73 28.78 28.25
N PRO A 75 32.23 27.76 28.98
CA PRO A 75 31.68 26.40 28.92
C PRO A 75 30.22 26.34 29.39
N ALA A 76 29.78 27.31 30.20
CA ALA A 76 28.38 27.42 30.59
C ALA A 76 27.45 27.76 29.40
N ASN A 77 27.92 28.57 28.44
CA ASN A 77 27.16 28.84 27.22
C ASN A 77 27.08 27.61 26.32
N LEU A 78 28.13 26.78 26.29
CA LEU A 78 28.12 25.51 25.55
C LEU A 78 27.15 24.50 26.17
N MET A 79 27.12 24.38 27.50
CA MET A 79 26.15 23.53 28.20
C MET A 79 24.71 24.04 28.01
N ARG A 80 24.48 25.35 28.08
CA ARG A 80 23.17 25.94 27.79
C ARG A 80 22.74 25.69 26.33
N MET A 81 23.66 25.78 25.37
CA MET A 81 23.40 25.43 23.98
C MET A 81 23.02 23.95 23.82
N LEU A 82 23.78 23.04 24.42
CA LEU A 82 23.48 21.60 24.41
C LEU A 82 22.10 21.28 25.00
N VAL A 83 21.78 21.87 26.16
CA VAL A 83 20.46 21.72 26.79
C VAL A 83 19.36 22.26 25.87
N SER A 84 19.59 23.38 25.18
CA SER A 84 18.60 23.93 24.23
C SER A 84 18.40 23.04 22.99
N ILE A 85 19.47 22.42 22.48
CA ILE A 85 19.38 21.48 21.35
C ILE A 85 18.59 20.23 21.77
N VAL A 86 18.90 19.67 22.93
CA VAL A 86 18.18 18.51 23.48
C VAL A 86 16.73 18.87 23.77
N GLY A 87 16.47 20.03 24.37
CA GLY A 87 15.12 20.51 24.66
C GLY A 87 14.29 20.74 23.40
N LEU A 88 14.89 21.34 22.36
CA LEU A 88 14.25 21.50 21.05
C LEU A 88 13.98 20.15 20.39
N GLY A 89 14.89 19.18 20.52
CA GLY A 89 14.72 17.82 20.02
C GLY A 89 13.54 17.10 20.69
N ILE A 90 13.46 17.15 22.02
CA ILE A 90 12.35 16.57 22.79
C ILE A 90 11.02 17.25 22.45
N PHE A 91 11.02 18.59 22.36
CA PHE A 91 9.84 19.36 21.96
C PHE A 91 9.36 18.99 20.54
N ASN A 92 10.29 18.84 19.59
CA ASN A 92 9.98 18.40 18.23
C ASN A 92 9.44 16.96 18.23
N LEU A 93 10.00 16.07 19.06
CA LEU A 93 9.50 14.70 19.17
C LEU A 93 8.02 14.65 19.59
N PHE A 94 7.60 15.56 20.47
CA PHE A 94 6.19 15.67 20.87
C PHE A 94 5.25 16.02 19.71
N MET A 95 5.74 16.72 18.69
CA MET A 95 5.00 17.04 17.46
C MET A 95 5.05 15.89 16.43
N VAL A 96 6.19 15.18 16.35
CA VAL A 96 6.41 14.07 15.42
C VAL A 96 5.67 12.80 15.83
N VAL A 97 5.59 12.49 17.14
CA VAL A 97 4.97 11.25 17.64
C VAL A 97 3.50 11.12 17.20
N PRO A 98 2.61 12.12 17.40
CA PRO A 98 1.24 12.06 16.93
C PRO A 98 1.14 11.92 15.39
N ALA A 99 2.02 12.60 14.65
CA ALA A 99 2.05 12.50 13.20
C ALA A 99 2.43 11.09 12.73
N LEU A 100 3.37 10.44 13.42
CA LEU A 100 3.80 9.08 13.13
C LEU A 100 2.71 8.06 13.48
N VAL A 101 2.03 8.22 14.62
CA VAL A 101 0.85 7.40 14.98
C VAL A 101 -0.24 7.53 13.93
N TYR A 102 -0.55 8.75 13.50
CA TYR A 102 -1.53 8.99 12.44
C TYR A 102 -1.13 8.32 11.12
N ALA A 103 0.13 8.46 10.70
CA ALA A 103 0.65 7.82 9.50
C ALA A 103 0.56 6.28 9.58
N ALA A 104 0.87 5.70 10.74
CA ALA A 104 0.76 4.27 10.98
C ALA A 104 -0.70 3.78 10.91
N LEU A 105 -1.64 4.51 11.52
CA LEU A 105 -3.08 4.19 11.43
C LEU A 105 -3.58 4.24 9.99
N LEU A 106 -3.17 5.27 9.24
CA LEU A 106 -3.52 5.43 7.83
C LEU A 106 -2.93 4.31 6.97
N ALA A 107 -1.68 3.91 7.22
CA ALA A 107 -1.05 2.76 6.57
C ALA A 107 -1.78 1.44 6.88
N LEU A 108 -2.19 1.23 8.14
CA LEU A 108 -2.96 0.06 8.53
C LEU A 108 -4.32 0.02 7.81
N LEU A 109 -4.98 1.17 7.66
CA LEU A 109 -6.25 1.28 6.95
C LEU A 109 -6.10 0.98 5.45
N TYR A 110 -4.99 1.42 4.83
CA TYR A 110 -4.63 1.03 3.47
C TYR A 110 -4.39 -0.48 3.34
N ALA A 111 -3.64 -1.07 4.27
CA ALA A 111 -3.38 -2.50 4.28
C ALA A 111 -4.68 -3.30 4.44
N ALA A 112 -5.58 -2.86 5.32
CA ALA A 112 -6.90 -3.45 5.48
C ALA A 112 -7.74 -3.35 4.20
N GLY A 113 -7.85 -2.16 3.60
CA GLY A 113 -8.58 -1.97 2.35
C GLY A 113 -8.06 -2.85 1.21
N LEU A 114 -6.73 -2.97 1.09
CA LEU A 114 -6.09 -3.86 0.11
C LEU A 114 -6.35 -5.33 0.40
N ALA A 115 -6.29 -5.75 1.67
CA ALA A 115 -6.61 -7.12 2.06
C ALA A 115 -8.07 -7.48 1.73
N PHE A 116 -9.02 -6.59 2.05
CA PHE A 116 -10.43 -6.77 1.68
C PHE A 116 -10.61 -6.83 0.16
N TYR A 117 -9.93 -5.98 -0.60
CA TYR A 117 -9.98 -5.99 -2.06
C TYR A 117 -9.48 -7.32 -2.65
N VAL A 118 -8.29 -7.77 -2.23
CA VAL A 118 -7.70 -9.04 -2.70
C VAL A 118 -8.55 -10.24 -2.27
N ALA A 119 -9.02 -10.26 -1.02
CA ALA A 119 -9.89 -11.32 -0.52
C ALA A 119 -11.21 -11.38 -1.29
N GLY A 120 -11.83 -10.23 -1.56
CA GLY A 120 -13.05 -10.15 -2.35
C GLY A 120 -12.85 -10.69 -3.77
N ILE A 121 -11.74 -10.34 -4.43
CA ILE A 121 -11.39 -10.89 -5.75
C ILE A 121 -11.23 -12.40 -5.68
N ALA A 122 -10.50 -12.93 -4.70
CA ALA A 122 -10.27 -14.36 -4.55
C ALA A 122 -11.59 -15.12 -4.31
N ILE A 123 -12.48 -14.62 -3.45
CA ILE A 123 -13.80 -15.21 -3.20
C ILE A 123 -14.67 -15.18 -4.45
N THR A 124 -14.69 -14.05 -5.15
CA THR A 124 -15.47 -13.89 -6.40
C THR A 124 -14.95 -14.82 -7.49
N ALA A 125 -13.63 -14.89 -7.69
CA ALA A 125 -12.98 -15.74 -8.66
C ALA A 125 -13.21 -17.23 -8.35
N SER A 126 -13.16 -17.63 -7.08
CA SER A 126 -13.48 -19.01 -6.66
C SER A 126 -14.95 -19.34 -6.94
N GLY A 127 -15.88 -18.41 -6.65
CA GLY A 127 -17.29 -18.58 -6.97
C GLY A 127 -17.55 -18.72 -8.47
N LEU A 128 -16.81 -17.98 -9.32
CA LEU A 128 -16.92 -18.05 -10.77
C LEU A 128 -16.24 -19.29 -11.37
N ALA A 129 -15.04 -19.66 -10.90
CA ALA A 129 -14.27 -20.79 -11.40
C ALA A 129 -14.89 -22.16 -11.03
N GLY A 130 -15.71 -22.21 -9.97
CA GLY A 130 -16.51 -23.39 -9.64
C GLY A 130 -17.62 -23.72 -10.65
N ALA A 131 -17.86 -22.88 -11.67
CA ALA A 131 -18.91 -23.03 -12.69
C ALA A 131 -18.58 -24.07 -13.78
N ASN A 132 -18.02 -25.22 -13.40
CA ASN A 132 -17.67 -26.27 -14.36
C ASN A 132 -18.89 -27.17 -14.69
N GLU A 133 -19.99 -26.56 -15.15
CA GLU A 133 -20.95 -27.26 -16.00
C GLU A 133 -20.47 -27.08 -17.44
N LEU A 134 -19.63 -28.01 -17.92
CA LEU A 134 -19.38 -28.12 -19.35
C LEU A 134 -20.58 -28.83 -19.97
N VAL A 135 -21.48 -28.07 -20.59
CA VAL A 135 -22.46 -28.61 -21.54
C VAL A 135 -21.70 -28.96 -22.81
N LEU A 136 -21.28 -30.22 -22.93
CA LEU A 136 -20.83 -30.75 -24.22
C LEU A 136 -22.06 -31.20 -25.00
N ASP A 137 -22.60 -30.31 -25.84
CA ASP A 137 -23.48 -30.72 -26.92
C ASP A 137 -22.62 -31.41 -27.99
N GLY A 138 -22.70 -32.74 -28.06
CA GLY A 138 -21.90 -33.50 -29.02
C GLY A 138 -22.21 -35.00 -29.08
N PRO A 139 -21.69 -35.70 -30.11
CA PRO A 139 -22.06 -37.09 -30.48
C PRO A 139 -21.60 -38.17 -29.49
N PHE A 140 -20.99 -37.80 -28.35
CA PHE A 140 -20.37 -38.73 -27.40
C PHE A 140 -21.36 -39.69 -26.71
N ARG A 141 -22.68 -39.45 -26.82
CA ARG A 141 -23.71 -40.35 -26.30
C ARG A 141 -23.77 -41.68 -27.07
N GLU A 142 -23.50 -41.65 -28.37
CA GLU A 142 -23.66 -42.80 -29.26
C GLU A 142 -22.59 -43.88 -28.98
N LEU A 143 -21.43 -43.47 -28.45
CA LEU A 143 -20.34 -44.38 -28.07
C LEU A 143 -20.56 -45.13 -26.74
N ILE A 144 -21.45 -44.64 -25.87
CA ILE A 144 -21.65 -45.20 -24.52
C ILE A 144 -22.90 -46.11 -24.45
N LEU A 145 -23.82 -45.98 -25.41
CA LEU A 145 -25.11 -46.68 -25.45
C LEU A 145 -25.27 -47.59 -26.67
N SER A 146 -24.16 -47.99 -27.30
CA SER A 146 -24.16 -48.86 -28.48
C SER A 146 -24.75 -50.26 -28.23
N ASP A 147 -24.89 -50.66 -26.96
CA ASP A 147 -25.38 -51.98 -26.54
C ASP A 147 -26.77 -51.95 -25.86
N ALA A 148 -27.47 -50.80 -25.87
CA ALA A 148 -28.79 -50.64 -25.23
C ALA A 148 -29.93 -50.59 -26.26
N SER A 149 -31.03 -51.27 -25.96
CA SER A 149 -32.24 -51.31 -26.81
C SER A 149 -32.89 -49.91 -26.90
N SER A 150 -33.65 -49.66 -27.98
CA SER A 150 -34.20 -48.33 -28.28
C SER A 150 -35.10 -47.74 -27.18
N ASP A 151 -35.77 -48.57 -26.40
CA ASP A 151 -36.65 -48.13 -25.31
C ASP A 151 -35.89 -47.76 -24.03
N GLU A 152 -34.75 -48.40 -23.76
CA GLU A 152 -33.88 -48.06 -22.62
C GLU A 152 -33.14 -46.74 -22.82
N ARG A 153 -32.84 -46.37 -24.07
CA ARG A 153 -32.20 -45.08 -24.40
C ARG A 153 -33.04 -43.88 -23.96
N ASN A 154 -34.36 -43.99 -23.82
CA ASN A 154 -35.19 -42.86 -23.38
C ASN A 154 -35.38 -42.78 -21.86
N THR A 155 -35.13 -43.87 -21.14
CA THR A 155 -35.30 -43.96 -19.69
C THR A 155 -33.97 -43.88 -18.94
N MET A 156 -32.83 -43.94 -19.62
CA MET A 156 -31.50 -43.94 -18.99
C MET A 156 -30.75 -42.63 -19.20
N GLN A 157 -30.28 -42.04 -18.11
CA GLN A 157 -29.33 -40.92 -18.13
C GLN A 157 -27.94 -41.42 -17.69
N ALA A 158 -26.92 -41.08 -18.48
CA ALA A 158 -25.53 -41.28 -18.08
C ALA A 158 -25.10 -40.11 -17.20
N LYS A 159 -24.76 -40.40 -15.94
CA LYS A 159 -24.26 -39.45 -14.96
C LYS A 159 -22.77 -39.69 -14.77
N VAL A 160 -21.95 -38.70 -15.09
CA VAL A 160 -20.49 -38.78 -14.92
C VAL A 160 -20.12 -38.05 -13.64
N SER A 161 -19.52 -38.75 -12.67
CA SER A 161 -18.98 -38.14 -11.45
C SER A 161 -17.46 -38.08 -11.55
N ILE A 162 -16.89 -36.91 -11.30
CA ILE A 162 -15.43 -36.73 -11.24
C ILE A 162 -15.05 -36.53 -9.78
N SER A 163 -14.21 -37.40 -9.24
CA SER A 163 -13.70 -37.35 -7.86
C SER A 163 -12.17 -37.36 -7.87
N GLN A 164 -11.52 -37.14 -6.73
CA GLN A 164 -10.06 -37.20 -6.60
C GLN A 164 -9.50 -38.60 -6.95
N ASP A 165 -10.33 -39.65 -6.87
CA ASP A 165 -10.01 -41.03 -7.23
C ASP A 165 -10.27 -41.38 -8.71
N GLY A 166 -10.63 -40.41 -9.55
CA GLY A 166 -10.87 -40.58 -10.99
C GLY A 166 -12.30 -40.31 -11.46
N VAL A 167 -12.55 -40.59 -12.74
CA VAL A 167 -13.84 -40.37 -13.43
C VAL A 167 -14.68 -41.65 -13.39
N ARG A 168 -15.88 -41.59 -12.81
CA ARG A 168 -16.82 -42.72 -12.73
C ARG A 168 -18.08 -42.43 -13.54
N PHE A 169 -18.50 -43.41 -14.34
CA PHE A 169 -19.71 -43.36 -15.16
C PHE A 169 -20.82 -44.15 -14.45
N PHE A 170 -21.93 -43.49 -14.16
CA PHE A 170 -23.13 -44.08 -13.57
C PHE A 170 -24.26 -44.04 -14.60
N ARG A 171 -25.10 -45.07 -14.59
CA ARG A 171 -26.32 -45.16 -15.39
C ARG A 171 -27.50 -45.13 -14.43
N GLU A 172 -28.31 -44.10 -14.50
CA GLU A 172 -29.45 -43.93 -13.59
C GLU A 172 -30.75 -43.84 -14.40
N HIS A 173 -31.82 -44.44 -13.86
CA HIS A 173 -33.14 -44.37 -14.45
C HIS A 173 -33.69 -42.95 -14.26
N ARG A 174 -34.11 -42.32 -15.36
CA ARG A 174 -34.73 -40.99 -15.38
C ARG A 174 -36.04 -41.07 -14.60
N ALA A 175 -35.99 -40.72 -13.31
CA ALA A 175 -37.16 -40.63 -12.45
C ALA A 175 -38.09 -39.54 -13.01
N GLY A 176 -39.17 -39.95 -13.68
CA GLY A 176 -40.12 -39.03 -14.30
C GLY A 176 -41.05 -39.63 -15.34
N ASN A 177 -40.74 -40.79 -15.93
CA ASN A 177 -41.68 -41.48 -16.81
C ASN A 177 -42.22 -42.73 -16.13
N VAL A 178 -43.53 -42.73 -15.86
CA VAL A 178 -44.30 -43.94 -15.55
C VAL A 178 -44.01 -44.97 -16.65
N PRO A 179 -43.66 -46.23 -16.32
CA PRO A 179 -43.38 -47.24 -17.32
C PRO A 179 -44.54 -47.34 -18.31
N LYS A 180 -44.24 -47.40 -19.61
CA LYS A 180 -45.24 -47.45 -20.68
C LYS A 180 -46.27 -48.58 -20.45
N GLU A 181 -45.83 -49.69 -19.86
CA GLU A 181 -46.66 -50.83 -19.46
C GLU A 181 -47.79 -50.44 -18.47
N ALA A 182 -47.52 -49.52 -17.54
CA ALA A 182 -48.53 -49.03 -16.59
C ALA A 182 -49.50 -48.02 -17.22
N VAL A 183 -49.06 -47.29 -18.25
CA VAL A 183 -49.91 -46.36 -19.02
C VAL A 183 -50.79 -47.13 -20.01
N GLU A 184 -50.29 -48.20 -20.63
CA GLU A 184 -51.07 -49.10 -21.49
C GLU A 184 -52.09 -49.92 -20.68
N ALA A 185 -51.73 -50.42 -19.49
CA ALA A 185 -52.67 -51.10 -18.60
C ALA A 185 -53.82 -50.18 -18.12
N MET A 186 -53.55 -48.89 -17.88
CA MET A 186 -54.59 -47.90 -17.56
C MET A 186 -55.47 -47.56 -18.78
N ARG A 187 -54.93 -47.64 -20.00
CA ARG A 187 -55.67 -47.38 -21.24
C ARG A 187 -56.61 -48.55 -21.59
N GLU A 188 -56.14 -49.79 -21.44
CA GLU A 188 -56.95 -51.00 -21.66
C GLU A 188 -58.07 -51.15 -20.62
N ALA A 189 -57.86 -50.71 -19.38
CA ALA A 189 -58.91 -50.66 -18.37
C ALA A 189 -59.98 -49.58 -18.64
N GLY A 190 -59.64 -48.52 -19.38
CA GLY A 190 -60.56 -47.45 -19.78
C GLY A 190 -61.38 -47.76 -21.03
N GLU A 191 -60.84 -48.57 -21.95
CA GLU A 191 -61.52 -48.94 -23.21
C GLU A 191 -62.62 -50.02 -23.02
N ALA A 192 -62.64 -50.74 -21.90
CA ALA A 192 -63.68 -51.72 -21.58
C ALA A 192 -64.98 -51.10 -20.99
N ALA A 193 -65.02 -49.80 -20.73
CA ALA A 193 -66.14 -49.11 -20.08
C ALA A 193 -67.07 -48.33 -21.03
N ASP A 194 -66.77 -48.28 -22.33
CA ASP A 194 -67.46 -47.39 -23.30
C ASP A 194 -68.23 -48.16 -24.40
N THR A 195 -68.81 -49.32 -24.05
CA THR A 195 -69.75 -50.06 -24.91
C THR A 195 -71.15 -50.06 -24.32
N ALA A 196 -71.80 -48.89 -24.31
CA ALA A 196 -73.25 -48.77 -24.28
C ALA A 196 -73.67 -47.33 -24.60
N ASP A 197 -73.87 -46.98 -25.88
CA ASP A 197 -75.17 -46.54 -26.41
C ASP A 197 -75.09 -46.23 -27.92
N ALA A 198 -76.01 -46.86 -28.66
CA ALA A 198 -76.66 -46.58 -29.95
C ALA A 198 -76.21 -45.40 -30.87
N THR A 199 -76.37 -45.37 -32.21
CA THR A 199 -76.69 -46.25 -33.37
C THR A 199 -76.66 -45.34 -34.63
N SER A 200 -76.18 -45.87 -35.77
CA SER A 200 -76.51 -45.57 -37.20
C SER A 200 -76.34 -44.13 -37.75
N GLU A 201 -75.94 -43.82 -38.99
CA GLU A 201 -76.02 -44.44 -40.34
C GLU A 201 -74.79 -43.98 -41.18
N ALA A 202 -74.07 -44.89 -41.86
CA ALA A 202 -74.07 -45.15 -43.32
C ALA A 202 -73.53 -44.04 -44.25
N GLY A 203 -72.49 -44.36 -45.04
CA GLY A 203 -72.22 -43.70 -46.33
C GLY A 203 -70.75 -43.50 -46.75
N ASP A 204 -70.27 -44.43 -47.58
CA ASP A 204 -69.34 -44.29 -48.70
C ASP A 204 -67.79 -44.28 -48.56
N GLU A 205 -67.21 -45.09 -49.45
CA GLU A 205 -65.81 -45.45 -49.66
C GLU A 205 -64.99 -44.34 -50.34
N ALA A 206 -63.69 -44.25 -50.01
CA ALA A 206 -62.60 -44.26 -51.01
C ALA A 206 -61.21 -44.09 -50.34
N ALA A 207 -60.29 -44.95 -50.78
CA ALA A 207 -58.88 -44.96 -50.45
C ALA A 207 -58.12 -43.68 -50.87
N GLN A 208 -57.09 -43.29 -50.12
CA GLN A 208 -55.79 -42.95 -50.71
C GLN A 208 -54.63 -42.84 -49.71
N ASP A 209 -53.57 -43.56 -50.08
CA ASP A 209 -52.21 -43.62 -49.56
C ASP A 209 -51.47 -42.27 -49.75
N GLY A 210 -50.68 -41.84 -48.76
CA GLY A 210 -49.96 -40.56 -48.79
C GLY A 210 -48.77 -40.52 -47.81
N PRO A 211 -47.63 -39.89 -48.18
CA PRO A 211 -46.30 -40.40 -47.86
C PRO A 211 -45.75 -39.98 -46.48
N LYS A 212 -45.14 -40.96 -45.79
CA LYS A 212 -44.34 -40.81 -44.57
C LYS A 212 -43.08 -39.95 -44.82
N LYS A 213 -43.15 -38.64 -44.60
CA LYS A 213 -41.97 -37.74 -44.50
C LYS A 213 -42.09 -36.78 -43.32
N THR A 214 -42.17 -37.32 -42.10
CA THR A 214 -42.16 -36.55 -40.84
C THR A 214 -41.38 -37.27 -39.73
N SER A 215 -40.53 -38.25 -40.05
CA SER A 215 -39.71 -38.95 -39.05
C SER A 215 -38.30 -38.38 -38.91
N VAL A 216 -37.71 -37.87 -39.98
CA VAL A 216 -36.31 -37.41 -39.98
C VAL A 216 -36.12 -36.03 -39.33
N ILE A 217 -37.08 -35.12 -39.53
CA ILE A 217 -37.05 -33.77 -38.92
C ILE A 217 -37.33 -33.86 -37.42
N ARG A 218 -38.29 -34.70 -37.02
CA ARG A 218 -38.61 -34.97 -35.61
C ARG A 218 -37.46 -35.65 -34.84
N ARG A 219 -36.69 -36.51 -35.51
CA ARG A 219 -35.48 -37.13 -34.93
C ARG A 219 -34.32 -36.14 -34.73
N ALA A 220 -34.19 -35.14 -35.61
CA ALA A 220 -33.19 -34.08 -35.44
C ALA A 220 -33.56 -33.12 -34.29
N GLU A 221 -34.86 -32.84 -34.12
CA GLU A 221 -35.40 -32.05 -33.01
C GLU A 221 -35.29 -32.77 -31.66
N GLU A 222 -35.57 -34.09 -31.62
CA GLU A 222 -35.32 -34.92 -30.44
C GLU A 222 -33.82 -35.01 -30.10
N ALA A 223 -32.94 -35.17 -31.10
CA ALA A 223 -31.49 -35.22 -30.90
C ALA A 223 -30.88 -33.89 -30.40
N ALA A 224 -31.47 -32.75 -30.74
CA ALA A 224 -31.04 -31.43 -30.28
C ALA A 224 -31.43 -31.12 -28.83
N SER A 225 -32.36 -31.90 -28.24
CA SER A 225 -32.88 -31.65 -26.89
C SER A 225 -32.24 -32.49 -25.78
N VAL A 226 -31.32 -33.41 -26.13
CA VAL A 226 -30.78 -34.42 -25.20
C VAL A 226 -29.33 -34.10 -24.84
N GLY A 227 -29.15 -33.10 -23.97
CA GLY A 227 -27.86 -32.72 -23.41
C GLY A 227 -27.40 -33.64 -22.27
N VAL A 228 -26.10 -33.98 -22.25
CA VAL A 228 -25.46 -34.65 -21.11
C VAL A 228 -25.09 -33.61 -20.06
N ARG A 229 -25.69 -33.71 -18.86
CA ARG A 229 -25.44 -32.76 -17.76
C ARG A 229 -24.41 -33.34 -16.79
N ILE A 230 -23.22 -32.76 -16.73
CA ILE A 230 -22.21 -33.08 -15.72
C ILE A 230 -22.52 -32.23 -14.48
N THR A 231 -23.24 -32.81 -13.52
CA THR A 231 -23.52 -32.15 -12.24
C THR A 231 -22.40 -32.44 -11.25
N THR A 232 -21.65 -31.42 -10.83
CA THR A 232 -20.83 -31.51 -9.61
C THR A 232 -21.72 -31.18 -8.41
N ASN A 233 -21.79 -32.09 -7.44
CA ASN A 233 -22.72 -32.03 -6.30
C ASN A 233 -22.26 -30.96 -5.29
N LEU A 234 -22.53 -29.68 -5.59
CA LEU A 234 -22.34 -28.57 -4.67
C LEU A 234 -23.53 -27.61 -4.81
N GLU A 235 -24.31 -27.45 -3.74
CA GLU A 235 -25.57 -26.69 -3.66
C GLU A 235 -25.60 -25.43 -4.56
N PRO A 236 -26.53 -25.36 -5.54
CA PRO A 236 -26.68 -24.21 -6.44
C PRO A 236 -26.93 -22.88 -5.71
N GLY A 237 -27.61 -22.90 -4.56
CA GLY A 237 -27.88 -21.71 -3.74
C GLY A 237 -26.64 -21.10 -3.07
N SER A 238 -25.57 -21.88 -2.88
CA SER A 238 -24.34 -21.43 -2.24
C SER A 238 -23.48 -20.55 -3.16
N ARG A 239 -23.54 -20.78 -4.48
CA ARG A 239 -22.60 -20.21 -5.48
C ARG A 239 -22.96 -18.79 -5.94
N ALA A 240 -24.24 -18.55 -6.25
CA ALA A 240 -24.73 -17.20 -6.55
C ALA A 240 -24.56 -16.28 -5.32
N THR A 241 -24.81 -16.83 -4.14
CA THR A 241 -24.59 -16.15 -2.86
C THR A 241 -23.09 -15.85 -2.67
N GLN A 242 -22.19 -16.80 -2.88
CA GLN A 242 -20.75 -16.60 -2.73
C GLN A 242 -20.15 -15.56 -3.68
N THR A 243 -20.60 -15.51 -4.94
CA THR A 243 -20.14 -14.48 -5.91
C THR A 243 -20.67 -13.08 -5.56
N VAL A 244 -21.93 -12.98 -5.12
CA VAL A 244 -22.52 -11.71 -4.64
C VAL A 244 -21.82 -11.23 -3.37
N PHE A 245 -21.52 -12.12 -2.42
CA PHE A 245 -20.75 -11.79 -1.22
C PHE A 245 -19.32 -11.36 -1.57
N GLY A 246 -18.64 -12.06 -2.48
CA GLY A 246 -17.32 -11.69 -2.97
C GLY A 246 -17.30 -10.30 -3.60
N LEU A 247 -18.26 -10.00 -4.49
CA LEU A 247 -18.42 -8.69 -5.11
C LEU A 247 -18.69 -7.60 -4.07
N GLY A 248 -19.52 -7.88 -3.07
CA GLY A 248 -19.79 -6.98 -1.94
C GLY A 248 -18.52 -6.64 -1.16
N ILE A 249 -17.67 -7.63 -0.88
CA ILE A 249 -16.38 -7.46 -0.21
C ILE A 249 -15.42 -6.61 -1.07
N VAL A 250 -15.38 -6.83 -2.39
CA VAL A 250 -14.56 -6.01 -3.31
C VAL A 250 -15.02 -4.55 -3.27
N LEU A 251 -16.33 -4.30 -3.40
CA LEU A 251 -16.88 -2.94 -3.37
C LEU A 251 -16.60 -2.26 -2.02
N ALA A 252 -16.74 -2.98 -0.91
CA ALA A 252 -16.37 -2.47 0.42
C ALA A 252 -14.87 -2.11 0.50
N GLY A 253 -13.99 -2.96 -0.03
CA GLY A 253 -12.55 -2.69 -0.12
C GLY A 253 -12.24 -1.44 -0.95
N ILE A 254 -12.90 -1.26 -2.10
CA ILE A 254 -12.77 -0.07 -2.94
C ILE A 254 -13.23 1.19 -2.20
N VAL A 255 -14.37 1.14 -1.50
CA VAL A 255 -14.88 2.27 -0.71
C VAL A 255 -13.91 2.66 0.40
N ILE A 256 -13.36 1.69 1.14
CA ILE A 256 -12.32 1.92 2.16
C ILE A 256 -11.09 2.56 1.52
N PHE A 257 -10.66 2.07 0.36
CA PHE A 257 -9.50 2.60 -0.35
C PHE A 257 -9.71 4.05 -0.83
N LEU A 258 -10.90 4.36 -1.37
CA LEU A 258 -11.28 5.72 -1.74
C LEU A 258 -11.34 6.64 -0.51
N LEU A 259 -11.88 6.16 0.61
CA LEU A 259 -11.87 6.90 1.87
C LEU A 259 -10.44 7.23 2.32
N CYS A 260 -9.51 6.26 2.25
CA CYS A 260 -8.09 6.49 2.54
C CYS A 260 -7.47 7.55 1.62
N LEU A 261 -7.77 7.51 0.32
CA LEU A 261 -7.28 8.52 -0.63
C LEU A 261 -7.81 9.92 -0.32
N VAL A 262 -9.09 10.02 0.05
CA VAL A 262 -9.71 11.29 0.45
C VAL A 262 -9.03 11.83 1.72
N ILE A 263 -8.88 11.00 2.76
CA ILE A 263 -8.21 11.38 4.01
C ILE A 263 -6.77 11.84 3.74
N THR A 264 -6.03 11.09 2.92
CA THR A 264 -4.65 11.43 2.53
C THR A 264 -4.60 12.75 1.78
N LYS A 265 -5.52 12.99 0.84
CA LYS A 265 -5.61 14.25 0.09
C LYS A 265 -5.88 15.44 1.03
N TYR A 266 -6.80 15.30 1.97
CA TYR A 266 -7.08 16.35 2.96
C TYR A 266 -5.89 16.60 3.87
N THR A 267 -5.19 15.54 4.27
CA THR A 267 -3.96 15.63 5.08
C THR A 267 -2.88 16.43 4.33
N LEU A 268 -2.63 16.10 3.07
CA LEU A 268 -1.67 16.83 2.22
C LEU A 268 -2.06 18.29 2.01
N THR A 269 -3.35 18.55 1.82
CA THR A 269 -3.87 19.93 1.68
C THR A 269 -3.67 20.72 2.97
N GLY A 270 -3.92 20.09 4.14
CA GLY A 270 -3.67 20.69 5.45
C GLY A 270 -2.19 20.98 5.70
N ILE A 271 -1.30 20.03 5.40
CA ILE A 271 0.15 20.21 5.50
C ILE A 271 0.62 21.34 4.59
N ARG A 272 0.14 21.38 3.34
CA ARG A 272 0.48 22.45 2.40
C ARG A 272 0.05 23.81 2.92
N ARG A 273 -1.19 23.93 3.43
CA ARG A 273 -1.70 25.18 4.00
C ARG A 273 -0.92 25.61 5.25
N TYR A 274 -0.54 24.66 6.10
CA TYR A 274 0.30 24.91 7.26
C TYR A 274 1.72 25.38 6.86
N ALA A 275 2.32 24.74 5.86
CA ALA A 275 3.61 25.15 5.31
C ALA A 275 3.55 26.54 4.68
N GLU A 276 2.51 26.84 3.90
CA GLU A 276 2.29 28.16 3.31
C GLU A 276 2.12 29.24 4.40
N MET A 277 1.41 28.95 5.48
CA MET A 277 1.27 29.86 6.63
C MET A 277 2.62 30.12 7.31
N ASN A 278 3.41 29.08 7.61
CA ASN A 278 4.74 29.25 8.20
C ASN A 278 5.71 29.99 7.27
N VAL A 279 5.65 29.72 5.96
CA VAL A 279 6.45 30.44 4.96
C VAL A 279 6.02 31.90 4.84
N SER A 280 4.73 32.21 4.97
CA SER A 280 4.25 33.60 4.98
C SER A 280 4.72 34.38 6.21
N LEU A 281 4.78 33.73 7.39
CA LEU A 281 5.33 34.32 8.60
C LEU A 281 6.84 34.59 8.48
N LEU A 282 7.57 33.74 7.76
CA LEU A 282 9.01 33.91 7.48
C LEU A 282 9.29 34.94 6.38
N LYS A 283 8.37 35.13 5.44
CA LYS A 283 8.49 36.14 4.39
C LYS A 283 8.12 37.54 4.87
N GLY A 284 7.34 37.66 5.95
CA GLY A 284 7.12 38.90 6.70
C GLY A 284 6.39 40.00 5.93
N ASN A 285 6.00 41.03 6.68
CA ASN A 285 5.90 42.39 6.14
C ASN A 285 7.27 42.83 5.58
#